data_AF-A0A357A7V1-F1
#
_entry.id   AF-A0A357A7V1-F1
#
_cell.length_a   1.000
_cell.length_b   1.000
_cell.length_c   1.000
_cell.angle_alpha   90.00
_cell.angle_beta   90.00
_cell.angle_gamma   90.00
#
_symmetry.space_group_name_H-M   'P 1'
#
loop_
_entity.id
_entity.type
_entity.pdbx_description
1 polymer ?
#
loop_
_entity_poly.entity_id
_entity_poly.type
_entity_poly.pdbx_seq_one_letter_code
_entity_poly.pdbx_strand_id
1 'polypeptide(L)'
;MINIGNYFRFTENNLSHWKIEAVRQILDMLVHSIEDSIIDWEPGDEEWARLLVGKEVVAIVCAKVPLIIVLEKYKDKFSNHFFLKEIKIFIIKDFDDNLYCIEKELLEKTFGREMTSNISYSALSINDLWWATVT
;
A
#
# COMPACT_ATOMS: atom_id res chain seq x y z
N MET A 1 -3.74 -16.20 9.87
CA MET A 1 -2.62 -15.35 9.44
C MET A 1 -2.68 -15.23 7.92
N ILE A 2 -2.61 -14.00 7.41
CA ILE A 2 -2.85 -13.67 6.00
C ILE A 2 -1.50 -13.40 5.33
N ASN A 3 -1.14 -14.22 4.34
CA ASN A 3 0.09 -14.03 3.58
C ASN A 3 -0.10 -12.95 2.51
N ILE A 4 0.52 -11.79 2.72
CA ILE A 4 0.44 -10.64 1.81
C ILE A 4 1.53 -10.70 0.71
N GLY A 5 2.50 -11.60 0.81
CA GLY A 5 3.56 -11.77 -0.18
C GLY A 5 3.05 -12.13 -1.57
N ASN A 6 1.90 -12.81 -1.67
CA ASN A 6 1.26 -13.08 -2.95
C ASN A 6 0.86 -11.80 -3.69
N TYR A 7 0.53 -10.72 -2.98
CA TYR A 7 0.23 -9.44 -3.60
C TYR A 7 1.48 -8.83 -4.21
N PHE A 8 2.61 -8.83 -3.48
CA PHE A 8 3.90 -8.36 -3.99
C PHE A 8 4.41 -9.18 -5.18
N ARG A 9 4.29 -10.52 -5.13
CA ARG A 9 4.68 -11.38 -6.26
C ARG A 9 3.78 -11.20 -7.49
N PHE A 10 2.47 -11.02 -7.29
CA PHE A 10 1.54 -10.76 -8.39
C PHE A 10 1.87 -9.45 -9.11
N THR A 11 2.31 -8.45 -8.36
CA THR A 11 2.64 -7.14 -8.88
C THR A 11 3.97 -7.08 -9.64
N GLU A 12 4.94 -7.98 -9.36
CA GLU A 12 6.20 -8.06 -10.12
C GLU A 12 5.97 -8.26 -11.63
N ASN A 13 4.93 -9.03 -12.01
CA ASN A 13 4.63 -9.31 -13.42
C ASN A 13 3.95 -8.14 -14.15
N ASN A 14 3.50 -7.10 -13.43
CA ASN A 14 2.78 -5.94 -13.99
C ASN A 14 3.56 -4.62 -13.84
N LEU A 15 4.82 -4.68 -13.41
CA LEU A 15 5.68 -3.51 -13.16
C LEU A 15 5.93 -2.64 -14.40
N SER A 16 5.89 -3.19 -15.62
CA SER A 16 6.21 -2.44 -16.84
C SER A 16 5.28 -1.24 -17.10
N HIS A 17 4.07 -1.26 -16.54
CA HIS A 17 3.09 -0.18 -16.64
C HIS A 17 2.96 0.62 -15.35
N TRP A 18 3.59 0.18 -14.26
CA TRP A 18 3.53 0.88 -12.98
C TRP A 18 4.57 2.00 -12.95
N LYS A 19 4.07 3.23 -12.97
CA LYS A 19 4.91 4.43 -12.90
C LYS A 19 4.37 5.36 -11.84
N ILE A 20 5.22 6.31 -11.43
CA ILE A 20 4.86 7.32 -10.43
C ILE A 20 3.63 8.14 -10.84
N GLU A 21 3.41 8.34 -12.14
CA GLU A 21 2.23 9.01 -12.67
C GLU A 21 0.94 8.21 -12.42
N ALA A 22 1.00 6.88 -12.45
CA ALA A 22 -0.15 6.03 -12.13
C ALA A 22 -0.53 6.18 -10.65
N VAL A 23 0.46 6.21 -9.76
CA VAL A 23 0.27 6.46 -8.33
C VAL A 23 -0.43 7.81 -8.11
N ARG A 24 0.04 8.88 -8.76
CA ARG A 24 -0.59 10.21 -8.69
C ARG A 24 -2.04 10.19 -9.16
N GLN A 25 -2.32 9.58 -10.32
CA GLN A 25 -3.68 9.50 -10.86
C GLN A 25 -4.65 8.77 -9.92
N ILE A 26 -4.17 7.71 -9.26
CA ILE A 26 -4.95 6.99 -8.26
C ILE A 26 -5.22 7.89 -7.07
N LEU A 27 -4.19 8.52 -6.51
CA LEU A 27 -4.34 9.38 -5.34
C LEU A 27 -5.29 10.54 -5.62
N ASP A 28 -5.14 11.20 -6.77
CA ASP A 28 -6.05 12.28 -7.20
C ASP A 28 -7.49 11.77 -7.25
N MET A 29 -7.74 10.63 -7.90
CA MET A 29 -9.06 10.01 -7.95
C MET A 29 -9.62 9.69 -6.55
N LEU A 30 -8.78 9.20 -5.64
CA LEU A 30 -9.20 8.85 -4.28
C LEU A 30 -9.57 10.09 -3.46
N VAL A 31 -8.82 11.18 -3.58
CA VAL A 31 -9.14 12.45 -2.90
C VAL A 31 -10.50 12.97 -3.33
N HIS A 32 -10.83 12.87 -4.62
CA HIS A 32 -12.15 13.29 -5.11
C HIS A 32 -13.30 12.36 -4.66
N SER A 33 -12.98 11.13 -4.24
CA SER A 33 -13.99 10.11 -3.88
C SER A 33 -14.25 10.02 -2.37
N ILE A 34 -13.31 10.49 -1.56
CA ILE A 34 -13.36 10.48 -0.10
C ILE A 34 -13.36 11.92 0.40
N GLU A 35 -14.50 12.36 0.94
CA GLU A 35 -14.69 13.70 1.48
C GLU A 35 -13.67 13.99 2.59
N ASP A 36 -13.20 15.24 2.64
CA ASP A 36 -12.19 15.76 3.58
C ASP A 36 -10.85 15.02 3.59
N SER A 37 -10.58 14.21 2.55
CA SER A 37 -9.32 13.50 2.47
C SER A 37 -8.18 14.36 1.89
N ILE A 38 -6.97 14.10 2.38
CA ILE A 38 -5.74 14.73 1.88
C ILE A 38 -4.72 13.67 1.53
N ILE A 39 -3.89 13.97 0.54
CA ILE A 39 -2.72 13.16 0.19
C ILE A 39 -1.55 13.64 1.03
N ASP A 40 -0.87 12.68 1.64
CA ASP A 40 0.40 12.85 2.32
C ASP A 40 1.41 11.95 1.62
N TRP A 41 2.17 12.56 0.70
CA TRP A 41 3.15 11.86 -0.12
C TRP A 41 4.16 12.84 -0.72
N GLU A 42 5.45 12.53 -0.61
CA GLU A 42 6.55 13.22 -1.31
C GLU A 42 7.11 12.33 -2.45
N PRO A 43 6.67 12.55 -3.71
CA PRO A 43 6.99 11.65 -4.81
C PRO A 43 8.47 11.70 -5.18
N GLY A 44 9.13 10.55 -5.17
CA GLY A 44 10.55 10.40 -5.49
C GLY A 44 11.42 10.18 -4.25
N ASP A 45 10.96 10.65 -3.10
CA ASP A 45 11.60 10.46 -1.79
C ASP A 45 10.89 9.37 -0.97
N GLU A 46 9.58 9.20 -1.14
CA GLU A 46 8.79 8.19 -0.42
C GLU A 46 8.23 7.09 -1.33
N GLU A 47 8.34 5.83 -0.89
CA GLU A 47 7.74 4.68 -1.59
C GLU A 47 6.26 4.45 -1.29
N TRP A 48 5.69 5.17 -0.34
CA TRP A 48 4.31 5.01 0.09
C TRP A 48 3.61 6.34 0.15
N ALA A 49 2.52 6.46 -0.59
CA ALA A 49 1.60 7.56 -0.43
C ALA A 49 0.52 7.21 0.59
N ARG A 50 0.19 8.14 1.48
CA ARG A 50 -0.91 7.99 2.43
C ARG A 50 -2.08 8.86 2.00
N LEU A 51 -3.27 8.33 2.19
CA LEU A 51 -4.51 9.09 2.13
C LEU A 51 -5.05 9.22 3.55
N LEU A 52 -5.29 10.46 3.98
CA LEU A 52 -5.70 10.78 5.34
C LEU A 52 -7.09 11.39 5.35
N VAL A 53 -7.93 11.06 6.33
CA VAL A 53 -9.14 11.81 6.67
C VAL A 53 -8.96 12.35 8.09
N GLY A 54 -8.79 13.67 8.20
CA GLY A 54 -8.32 14.28 9.46
C GLY A 54 -6.92 13.79 9.84
N LYS A 55 -6.83 12.92 10.86
CA LYS A 55 -5.57 12.29 11.32
C LYS A 55 -5.51 10.78 11.06
N GLU A 56 -6.57 10.21 10.52
CA GLU A 56 -6.66 8.76 10.29
C GLU A 56 -6.13 8.42 8.90
N VAL A 57 -5.21 7.46 8.82
CA VAL A 57 -4.81 6.86 7.54
C VAL A 57 -5.94 5.97 7.07
N VAL A 58 -6.50 6.25 5.89
CA VAL A 58 -7.63 5.49 5.34
C VAL A 58 -7.22 4.55 4.21
N ALA A 59 -6.13 4.90 3.52
CA ALA A 59 -5.50 4.07 2.52
C ALA A 59 -4.00 4.39 2.41
N ILE A 60 -3.23 3.41 1.97
CA ILE A 60 -1.84 3.60 1.53
C ILE A 60 -1.64 3.00 0.15
N VAL A 61 -0.90 3.70 -0.71
CA VAL A 61 -0.59 3.29 -2.09
C VAL A 61 0.91 3.11 -2.23
N CYS A 62 1.34 1.93 -2.68
CA CYS A 62 2.76 1.66 -2.88
C CYS A 62 3.23 2.22 -4.23
N ALA A 63 4.28 3.02 -4.23
CA ALA A 63 4.89 3.52 -5.45
C ALA A 63 5.77 2.47 -6.16
N LYS A 64 6.26 1.45 -5.44
CA LYS A 64 7.13 0.40 -6.00
C LYS A 64 6.36 -0.70 -6.72
N VAL A 65 5.13 -0.98 -6.29
CA VAL A 65 4.29 -2.04 -6.86
C VAL A 65 2.82 -1.61 -6.94
N PRO A 66 2.03 -2.09 -7.93
CA PRO A 66 0.58 -1.82 -8.03
C PRO A 66 -0.24 -2.44 -6.89
N LEU A 67 -0.07 -1.90 -5.68
CA LEU A 67 -0.72 -2.31 -4.44
C LEU A 67 -1.32 -1.10 -3.73
N ILE A 68 -2.58 -1.25 -3.34
CA ILE A 68 -3.29 -0.31 -2.46
C ILE A 68 -3.78 -1.10 -1.25
N ILE A 69 -3.58 -0.56 -0.05
CA ILE A 69 -4.14 -1.11 1.18
C ILE A 69 -5.18 -0.12 1.71
N VAL A 70 -6.38 -0.59 2.04
CA VAL A 70 -7.55 0.26 2.34
C VAL A 70 -8.29 -0.25 3.57
N LEU A 71 -8.72 0.65 4.44
CA LEU A 71 -9.63 0.31 5.53
C LEU A 71 -11.00 -0.15 5.02
N GLU A 72 -11.54 -1.21 5.63
CA GLU A 72 -12.78 -1.87 5.22
C GLU A 72 -13.96 -0.90 5.08
N LYS A 73 -14.04 0.10 5.97
CA LYS A 73 -15.10 1.12 5.94
C LYS A 73 -15.09 2.02 4.69
N TYR A 74 -13.99 2.05 3.93
CA TYR A 74 -13.86 2.81 2.69
C TYR A 74 -13.83 1.94 1.42
N LYS A 75 -13.94 0.61 1.53
CA LYS A 75 -13.79 -0.31 0.38
C LYS A 75 -14.66 0.03 -0.83
N ASP A 76 -15.87 0.53 -0.59
CA ASP A 76 -16.84 0.83 -1.65
C ASP A 76 -16.41 2.02 -2.52
N LYS A 77 -15.55 2.90 -1.98
CA LYS A 77 -14.95 4.02 -2.71
C LYS A 77 -13.94 3.57 -3.77
N PHE A 78 -13.51 2.31 -3.72
CA PHE A 78 -12.51 1.74 -4.62
C PHE A 78 -13.12 0.74 -5.62
N SER A 79 -14.41 0.43 -5.51
CA SER A 79 -15.00 -0.73 -6.20
C SER A 79 -15.36 -0.50 -7.67
N ASN A 80 -15.37 0.75 -8.15
CA ASN A 80 -15.95 1.12 -9.46
C ASN A 80 -14.99 1.82 -10.43
N HIS A 81 -13.71 1.93 -10.11
CA HIS A 81 -12.77 2.67 -10.96
C HIS A 81 -12.05 1.74 -11.95
N PHE A 82 -12.15 2.06 -13.24
CA PHE A 82 -11.50 1.30 -14.31
C PHE A 82 -9.98 1.17 -14.11
N PHE A 83 -9.33 2.24 -13.63
CA PHE A 83 -7.90 2.29 -13.33
C PHE A 83 -7.45 1.30 -12.24
N LEU A 84 -8.37 0.87 -11.38
CA LEU A 84 -8.05 -0.04 -10.29
C LEU A 84 -8.09 -1.52 -10.69
N LYS A 85 -8.52 -1.85 -11.92
CA LYS A 85 -8.63 -3.25 -12.39
C LYS A 85 -7.29 -3.98 -12.47
N GLU A 86 -6.21 -3.26 -12.71
CA GLU A 86 -4.85 -3.81 -12.82
C GLU A 86 -4.07 -3.72 -11.50
N ILE A 87 -4.72 -3.23 -10.45
CA ILE A 87 -4.10 -2.91 -9.17
C ILE A 87 -4.64 -3.86 -8.12
N LYS A 88 -3.75 -4.34 -7.27
CA LYS A 88 -4.17 -5.17 -6.16
C LYS A 88 -4.65 -4.29 -5.02
N ILE A 89 -5.93 -4.42 -4.69
CA ILE A 89 -6.51 -3.77 -3.51
C ILE A 89 -6.59 -4.78 -2.38
N PHE A 90 -5.95 -4.44 -1.27
CA PHE A 90 -5.97 -5.22 -0.05
C PHE A 90 -6.81 -4.51 1.00
N ILE A 91 -7.94 -5.13 1.38
CA ILE A 91 -8.86 -4.57 2.37
C ILE A 91 -8.49 -5.08 3.76
N ILE A 92 -8.33 -4.15 4.70
CA ILE A 92 -7.95 -4.42 6.09
C ILE A 92 -8.97 -3.81 7.05
N LYS A 93 -9.07 -4.35 8.26
CA LYS A 93 -9.94 -3.80 9.30
C LYS A 93 -9.25 -2.70 10.10
N ASP A 94 -7.99 -2.94 10.39
CA ASP A 94 -7.13 -2.06 11.18
C ASP A 94 -5.70 -2.13 10.64
N PHE A 95 -4.98 -1.00 10.69
CA PHE A 95 -3.57 -0.90 10.30
C PHE A 95 -2.63 -1.51 11.34
N ASP A 96 -3.07 -1.62 12.61
CA ASP A 96 -2.29 -2.14 13.74
C ASP A 96 -2.51 -3.65 13.99
N ASP A 97 -3.40 -4.29 13.22
CA ASP A 97 -3.69 -5.72 13.36
C ASP A 97 -2.48 -6.59 12.94
N ASN A 98 -1.88 -7.30 13.90
CA ASN A 98 -0.76 -8.24 13.70
C ASN A 98 -1.18 -9.57 13.08
N LEU A 99 -1.90 -9.52 11.96
CA LEU A 99 -2.51 -10.69 11.32
C LEU A 99 -1.82 -11.09 10.02
N TYR A 100 -0.83 -10.33 9.58
CA TYR A 100 -0.21 -10.48 8.26
C TYR A 100 1.17 -11.13 8.35
N CYS A 101 1.59 -11.77 7.27
CA CYS A 101 2.94 -12.29 7.12
C CYS A 101 3.46 -12.11 5.69
N ILE A 102 4.78 -11.97 5.58
CA ILE A 102 5.50 -11.85 4.32
C ILE A 102 6.93 -12.36 4.48
N GLU A 103 7.53 -12.85 3.40
CA GLU A 103 8.96 -13.19 3.41
C GLU A 103 9.79 -11.89 3.41
N LYS A 104 10.74 -11.77 4.34
CA LYS A 104 11.60 -10.59 4.46
C LYS A 104 12.36 -10.34 3.14
N GLU A 105 12.88 -11.41 2.55
CA GLU A 105 13.66 -11.41 1.32
C GLU A 105 12.84 -10.88 0.12
N LEU A 106 11.52 -11.08 0.13
CA LEU A 106 10.64 -10.53 -0.90
C LEU A 106 10.54 -9.00 -0.80
N LEU A 107 10.45 -8.47 0.43
CA LEU A 107 10.46 -7.01 0.63
C LEU A 107 11.81 -6.41 0.25
N GLU A 108 12.91 -7.04 0.65
CA GLU A 108 14.25 -6.59 0.30
C GLU A 108 14.46 -6.51 -1.21
N LYS A 109 14.02 -7.55 -1.93
CA LYS A 109 14.02 -7.57 -3.40
C LYS A 109 13.13 -6.46 -3.99
N THR A 110 11.94 -6.27 -3.44
CA THR A 110 10.96 -5.28 -3.96
C THR A 110 11.46 -3.84 -3.78
N PHE A 111 12.00 -3.52 -2.61
CA PHE A 111 12.41 -2.16 -2.24
C PHE A 111 13.90 -1.90 -2.54
N GLY A 112 14.68 -2.93 -2.86
CA GLY A 112 16.09 -2.82 -3.25
C GLY A 112 17.04 -2.49 -2.09
N ARG A 113 16.65 -2.80 -0.84
CA ARG A 113 17.43 -2.52 0.38
C ARG A 113 17.18 -3.55 1.46
N GLU A 114 18.10 -3.68 2.40
CA GLU A 114 17.96 -4.58 3.55
C GLU A 114 16.83 -4.13 4.47
N MET A 115 15.99 -5.07 4.90
CA MET A 115 14.90 -4.80 5.83
C MET A 115 15.40 -4.95 7.27
N THR A 116 14.86 -4.16 8.20
CA THR A 116 15.20 -4.25 9.62
C THR A 116 14.89 -5.62 10.23
N SER A 117 15.70 -6.09 11.18
CA SER A 117 15.42 -7.31 11.96
C SER A 117 14.50 -7.06 13.17
N ASN A 118 14.12 -5.81 13.43
CA ASN A 118 13.29 -5.44 14.59
C ASN A 118 11.79 -5.73 14.39
N ILE A 119 11.39 -6.23 13.22
CA ILE A 119 10.00 -6.58 12.90
C ILE A 119 9.85 -8.09 12.73
N SER A 120 8.76 -8.62 13.26
CA SER A 120 8.37 -10.02 13.08
C SER A 120 7.63 -10.21 11.76
N TYR A 121 8.33 -10.55 10.68
CA TYR A 121 7.73 -10.75 9.35
C TYR A 121 6.74 -11.93 9.26
N SER A 122 6.71 -12.79 10.27
CA SER A 122 5.72 -13.86 10.42
C SER A 122 4.43 -13.40 11.09
N ALA A 123 4.38 -12.22 11.72
CA ALA A 123 3.20 -11.67 12.37
C ALA A 123 3.36 -10.16 12.51
N LEU A 124 2.99 -9.43 11.45
CA LEU A 124 3.17 -7.99 11.33
C LEU A 124 1.84 -7.28 11.10
N SER A 125 1.79 -6.00 11.48
CA SER A 125 0.74 -5.05 11.13
C SER A 125 1.07 -4.32 9.83
N ILE A 126 0.09 -3.68 9.19
CA ILE A 126 0.38 -2.88 7.99
C ILE A 126 1.21 -1.64 8.35
N ASN A 127 1.10 -1.13 9.58
CA ASN A 127 1.99 -0.10 10.09
C ASN A 127 3.44 -0.61 10.21
N ASP A 128 3.68 -1.84 10.65
CA ASP A 128 5.02 -2.44 10.65
C ASP A 128 5.57 -2.57 9.23
N LEU A 129 4.73 -3.03 8.28
CA LEU A 129 5.12 -3.10 6.87
C LEU A 129 5.53 -1.73 6.33
N TRP A 130 4.70 -0.71 6.53
CA TRP A 130 4.98 0.65 6.11
C TRP A 130 6.25 1.18 6.75
N TRP A 131 6.39 1.04 8.08
CA TRP A 131 7.57 1.50 8.81
C TRP A 131 8.86 0.79 8.38
N ALA A 132 8.80 -0.51 8.06
CA ALA A 132 9.94 -1.26 7.54
C ALA A 132 10.39 -0.79 6.14
N THR A 133 9.49 -0.18 5.38
CA THR A 133 9.65 0.04 3.93
C THR A 133 9.56 1.49 3.49
N VAL A 134 9.29 2.44 4.39
CA VAL A 134 9.39 3.88 4.15
C VAL A 134 10.85 4.34 4.28
N THR A 135 11.36 5.14 3.34
CA THR A 135 12.69 5.80 3.42
C THR A 135 12.65 7.13 4.14
#